data_AF-A0A7Y8L4Q3-F1
#
_entry.id   AF-A0A7Y8L4Q3-F1
#
_cell.length_a   1.000
_cell.length_b   1.000
_cell.length_c   1.000
_cell.angle_alpha   90.00
_cell.angle_beta   90.00
_cell.angle_gamma   90.00
#
_symmetry.space_group_name_H-M   'P 1'
#
loop_
_entity.id
_entity.type
_entity.pdbx_description
1 polymer ?
#
loop_
_entity_poly.entity_id
_entity_poly.type
_entity_poly.pdbx_seq_one_letter_code
_entity_poly.pdbx_strand_id
1 'polypeptide(L)'
;MRKWHFLVFVALAMALLGACQSAPPSQDWTISPLRVPPAPEPPVVRVALPTTLPDMLVILRTRIYFTGSGYQPKEMVVVEMDVPPGLEIPAVKPGDPVGVAFGYADEKGEFTADVTPPTKIMTFLRGDISPTLAPDPKSFKPIPHGVYTFRVTGVESGRTALSKIEFHPPGK
;
A
#
# COMPACT_ATOMS: atom_id res chain seq x y z
N MET A 1 85.76 4.68 -17.86
CA MET A 1 85.17 5.91 -18.44
C MET A 1 83.71 5.59 -18.78
N ARG A 2 82.67 5.52 -17.93
CA ARG A 2 82.21 6.21 -16.71
C ARG A 2 81.97 7.71 -16.91
N LYS A 3 80.83 8.04 -17.52
CA LYS A 3 79.94 9.21 -17.29
C LYS A 3 79.04 9.41 -18.51
N TRP A 4 77.95 8.64 -18.66
CA TRP A 4 76.94 8.94 -19.71
C TRP A 4 75.55 8.37 -19.39
N HIS A 5 75.18 8.21 -18.11
CA HIS A 5 73.85 7.76 -17.69
C HIS A 5 73.23 8.65 -16.58
N PHE A 6 73.87 9.78 -16.25
CA PHE A 6 73.40 10.68 -15.19
C PHE A 6 72.50 11.83 -15.68
N LEU A 7 72.26 11.94 -16.99
CA LEU A 7 71.58 13.09 -17.60
C LEU A 7 70.11 12.85 -17.97
N VAL A 8 69.55 11.66 -17.72
CA VAL A 8 68.14 11.35 -18.04
C VAL A 8 67.25 11.30 -16.79
N PHE A 9 67.82 11.23 -15.59
CA PHE A 9 67.02 11.09 -14.35
C PHE A 9 66.66 12.41 -13.65
N VAL A 10 67.15 13.57 -14.11
CA VAL A 10 66.83 14.88 -13.51
C VAL A 10 65.64 15.57 -14.19
N ALA A 11 65.21 15.11 -15.37
CA ALA A 11 64.10 15.71 -16.12
C ALA A 11 62.72 15.11 -15.83
N LEU A 12 62.62 14.01 -15.06
CA LEU A 12 61.35 13.31 -14.80
C LEU A 12 60.78 13.53 -13.38
N ALA A 13 61.47 14.27 -12.51
CA ALA A 13 61.01 14.55 -11.14
C ALA A 13 60.34 15.93 -10.94
N MET A 14 60.19 16.72 -12.01
CA MET A 14 59.68 18.10 -11.96
C MET A 14 58.48 18.31 -12.91
N ALA A 15 57.54 17.35 -12.95
CA ALA A 15 56.31 17.48 -13.76
C ALA A 15 55.06 16.91 -13.09
N LEU A 16 55.04 16.77 -11.76
CA LEU A 16 53.88 16.27 -10.99
C LEU A 16 53.34 17.26 -9.95
N LEU A 17 53.67 18.55 -10.07
CA LEU A 17 53.13 19.62 -9.20
C LEU A 17 52.26 20.62 -9.98
N GLY A 18 51.65 20.14 -11.07
CA GLY A 18 50.67 20.89 -11.85
C GLY A 18 49.29 20.85 -11.21
N ALA A 19 49.02 21.85 -10.37
CA ALA A 19 47.70 22.43 -10.15
C ALA A 19 46.57 21.51 -9.60
N CYS A 20 46.68 21.13 -8.33
CA CYS A 20 45.51 21.31 -7.47
C CYS A 20 45.32 22.81 -7.26
N GLN A 21 44.70 23.50 -8.23
CA GLN A 21 44.06 24.77 -7.92
C GLN A 21 42.88 24.44 -7.02
N SER A 22 43.09 24.48 -5.71
CA SER A 22 41.99 24.70 -4.79
C SER A 22 41.38 26.03 -5.20
N ALA A 23 40.24 25.98 -5.89
CA ALA A 23 39.43 27.16 -6.13
C ALA A 23 39.27 27.90 -4.79
N PRO A 24 39.44 29.23 -4.75
CA PRO A 24 39.17 30.00 -3.54
C PRO A 24 37.75 29.65 -3.08
N PRO A 25 37.51 29.44 -1.77
CA PRO A 25 36.18 29.10 -1.28
C PRO A 25 35.21 30.19 -1.77
N SER A 26 34.25 29.80 -2.60
CA SER A 26 33.23 30.70 -3.11
C SER A 26 32.47 31.26 -1.93
N GLN A 27 32.60 32.56 -1.69
CA GLN A 27 31.96 33.29 -0.61
C GLN A 27 30.47 33.55 -0.91
N ASP A 28 29.81 32.59 -1.57
CA ASP A 28 28.40 32.65 -1.91
C ASP A 28 27.60 31.97 -0.81
N TRP A 29 27.29 32.74 0.24
CA TRP A 29 26.42 32.33 1.35
C TRP A 29 24.94 32.39 0.97
N THR A 30 24.66 32.44 -0.33
CA THR A 30 23.33 32.35 -0.88
C THR A 30 22.86 30.92 -0.62
N ILE A 31 22.18 30.76 0.52
CA ILE A 31 21.38 29.58 0.83
C ILE A 31 20.48 29.39 -0.38
N SER A 32 20.82 28.44 -1.25
CA SER A 32 19.88 27.98 -2.26
C SER A 32 18.64 27.58 -1.48
N PRO A 33 17.47 28.18 -1.73
CA PRO A 33 16.27 27.77 -1.02
C PRO A 33 16.16 26.27 -1.20
N LEU A 34 16.15 25.53 -0.09
CA LEU A 34 15.96 24.09 -0.12
C LEU A 34 14.72 23.86 -0.99
N ARG A 35 14.89 23.21 -2.13
CA ARG A 35 13.74 22.80 -2.94
C ARG A 35 12.95 21.87 -2.03
N VAL A 36 11.84 22.37 -1.47
CA VAL A 36 10.90 21.55 -0.74
C VAL A 36 10.47 20.48 -1.73
N PRO A 37 10.71 19.19 -1.46
CA PRO A 37 10.21 18.13 -2.32
C PRO A 37 8.71 18.35 -2.50
N PRO A 38 8.16 18.21 -3.71
CA PRO A 38 6.71 18.30 -3.89
C PRO A 38 6.05 17.35 -2.89
N ALA A 39 5.00 17.85 -2.21
CA ALA A 39 4.26 17.04 -1.27
C ALA A 39 3.82 15.74 -1.96
N PRO A 40 4.00 14.57 -1.33
CA PRO A 40 3.63 13.32 -1.96
C PRO A 40 2.15 13.32 -2.34
N GLU A 41 1.84 12.82 -3.53
CA GLU A 41 0.47 12.75 -4.01
C GLU A 41 -0.40 11.89 -3.07
N PRO A 42 -1.65 12.28 -2.81
CA PRO A 42 -2.56 11.46 -2.02
C PRO A 42 -2.79 10.09 -2.67
N PRO A 43 -2.91 9.01 -1.89
CA PRO A 43 -3.26 7.71 -2.42
C PRO A 43 -4.66 7.71 -3.06
N VAL A 44 -4.81 6.99 -4.16
CA VAL A 44 -6.08 6.82 -4.89
C VAL A 44 -6.53 5.38 -4.75
N VAL A 45 -7.78 5.15 -4.36
CA VAL A 45 -8.35 3.80 -4.21
C VAL A 45 -9.60 3.64 -5.07
N ARG A 46 -9.70 2.48 -5.73
CA ARG A 46 -10.82 2.05 -6.56
C ARG A 46 -11.27 0.66 -6.11
N VAL A 47 -12.57 0.46 -6.01
CA VAL A 47 -13.17 -0.86 -5.75
C VAL A 47 -13.76 -1.39 -7.04
N ALA A 48 -13.63 -2.70 -7.26
CA ALA A 48 -14.31 -3.39 -8.34
C ALA A 48 -15.31 -4.41 -7.77
N LEU A 49 -16.57 -4.28 -8.21
CA LEU A 49 -17.71 -5.09 -7.78
C LEU A 49 -18.71 -5.27 -8.92
N PRO A 50 -19.39 -6.43 -9.00
CA PRO A 50 -20.76 -6.52 -9.48
C PRO A 50 -21.75 -6.25 -8.33
N THR A 51 -22.79 -5.44 -8.59
CA THR A 51 -23.64 -4.78 -7.57
C THR A 51 -25.03 -5.39 -7.34
N THR A 52 -25.35 -6.57 -7.87
CA THR A 52 -26.67 -7.20 -7.70
C THR A 52 -26.56 -8.56 -6.99
N LEU A 53 -27.16 -8.68 -5.79
CA LEU A 53 -27.04 -9.88 -4.94
C LEU A 53 -28.40 -10.53 -4.60
N PRO A 54 -28.96 -11.41 -5.45
CA PRO A 54 -30.21 -12.11 -5.16
C PRO A 54 -30.10 -13.29 -4.18
N ASP A 55 -28.91 -13.83 -3.96
CA ASP A 55 -28.65 -15.03 -3.16
C ASP A 55 -27.31 -14.87 -2.38
N MET A 56 -27.28 -15.31 -1.12
CA MET A 56 -26.11 -15.26 -0.24
C MET A 56 -24.90 -16.03 -0.81
N LEU A 57 -25.12 -17.00 -1.69
CA LEU A 57 -24.02 -17.68 -2.39
C LEU A 57 -23.35 -16.80 -3.46
N VAL A 58 -24.02 -15.75 -3.93
CA VAL A 58 -23.48 -14.87 -4.97
C VAL A 58 -22.29 -14.10 -4.43
N ILE A 59 -22.32 -13.60 -3.17
CA ILE A 59 -21.17 -12.88 -2.61
C ILE A 59 -19.91 -13.76 -2.55
N LEU A 60 -20.07 -15.06 -2.30
CA LEU A 60 -18.96 -16.02 -2.29
C LEU A 60 -18.33 -16.17 -3.68
N ARG A 61 -19.15 -16.16 -4.73
CA ARG A 61 -18.71 -16.26 -6.14
C ARG A 61 -18.28 -14.92 -6.74
N THR A 62 -18.72 -13.81 -6.16
CA THR A 62 -18.40 -12.46 -6.62
C THR A 62 -16.96 -12.11 -6.26
N ARG A 63 -16.11 -11.80 -7.24
CA ARG A 63 -14.79 -11.24 -6.94
C ARG A 63 -14.96 -9.82 -6.39
N ILE A 64 -14.47 -9.59 -5.18
CA ILE A 64 -14.40 -8.28 -4.53
C ILE A 64 -12.93 -7.97 -4.37
N TYR A 65 -12.48 -6.87 -4.94
CA TYR A 65 -11.09 -6.46 -4.81
C TYR A 65 -10.95 -4.95 -4.78
N PHE A 66 -9.89 -4.51 -4.11
CA PHE A 66 -9.46 -3.13 -4.03
C PHE A 66 -8.22 -2.98 -4.89
N THR A 67 -8.17 -1.88 -5.63
CA THR A 67 -6.97 -1.44 -6.34
C THR A 67 -6.68 -0.01 -5.95
N GLY A 68 -5.44 0.39 -6.08
CA GLY A 68 -5.08 1.78 -5.85
C GLY A 68 -3.62 2.06 -6.12
N SER A 69 -3.25 3.32 -5.98
CA SER A 69 -1.92 3.82 -6.25
C SER A 69 -1.51 4.88 -5.23
N GLY A 70 -0.23 5.22 -5.20
CA GLY A 70 0.31 6.24 -4.28
C GLY A 70 0.85 5.65 -2.98
N TYR A 71 1.21 4.36 -2.98
CA TYR A 71 1.88 3.68 -1.88
C TYR A 71 3.40 3.58 -2.14
N GLN A 72 4.20 3.30 -1.11
CA GLN A 72 5.61 2.99 -1.25
C GLN A 72 5.78 1.65 -1.99
N PRO A 73 6.84 1.51 -2.81
CA PRO A 73 7.15 0.24 -3.44
C PRO A 73 7.30 -0.90 -2.44
N LYS A 74 6.66 -2.04 -2.73
CA LYS A 74 6.71 -3.27 -1.90
C LYS A 74 6.12 -3.16 -0.50
N GLU A 75 5.49 -2.03 -0.18
CA GLU A 75 4.86 -1.84 1.12
C GLU A 75 3.60 -2.71 1.23
N MET A 76 3.30 -3.17 2.45
CA MET A 76 2.04 -3.85 2.70
C MET A 76 0.91 -2.82 2.76
N VAL A 77 -0.16 -3.08 2.01
CA VAL A 77 -1.37 -2.27 2.02
C VAL A 77 -2.50 -3.09 2.63
N VAL A 78 -3.07 -2.61 3.73
CA VAL A 78 -4.16 -3.25 4.45
C VAL A 78 -5.46 -2.51 4.18
N VAL A 79 -6.53 -3.25 3.92
CA VAL A 79 -7.88 -2.72 3.76
C VAL A 79 -8.70 -3.14 4.97
N GLU A 80 -9.28 -2.17 5.66
CA GLU A 80 -10.14 -2.36 6.82
C GLU A 80 -11.52 -1.77 6.55
N MET A 81 -12.57 -2.42 7.03
CA MET A 81 -13.93 -1.88 7.02
C MET A 81 -14.22 -1.22 8.36
N ASP A 82 -14.72 0.00 8.33
CA ASP A 82 -15.26 0.64 9.54
C ASP A 82 -16.59 -0.05 9.90
N VAL A 83 -16.67 -0.58 11.13
CA VAL A 83 -17.86 -1.27 11.61
C VAL A 83 -18.86 -0.23 12.13
N PRO A 84 -20.05 -0.10 11.53
CA PRO A 84 -21.05 0.86 12.00
C PRO A 84 -21.55 0.51 13.41
N PRO A 85 -21.97 1.51 14.21
CA PRO A 85 -22.50 1.28 15.55
C PRO A 85 -23.63 0.25 15.56
N GLY A 86 -23.58 -0.71 16.48
CA GLY A 86 -24.58 -1.76 16.63
C GLY A 86 -24.45 -2.96 15.67
N LEU A 87 -23.51 -2.92 14.72
CA LEU A 87 -23.17 -4.12 13.94
C LEU A 87 -22.10 -4.95 14.67
N GLU A 88 -22.48 -6.16 15.07
CA GLU A 88 -21.54 -7.13 15.62
C GLU A 88 -20.91 -7.95 14.49
N ILE A 89 -19.58 -8.03 14.48
CA ILE A 89 -18.79 -8.91 13.60
C ILE A 89 -18.12 -9.97 14.49
N PRO A 90 -18.22 -11.28 14.15
CA PRO A 90 -17.57 -12.34 14.92
C PRO A 90 -16.08 -12.09 15.12
N ALA A 91 -15.59 -12.33 16.34
CA ALA A 91 -14.20 -12.16 16.75
C ALA A 91 -13.61 -10.74 16.63
N VAL A 92 -14.44 -9.72 16.40
CA VAL A 92 -14.04 -8.30 16.39
C VAL A 92 -14.70 -7.59 17.57
N LYS A 93 -13.95 -6.78 18.31
CA LYS A 93 -14.53 -6.01 19.41
C LYS A 93 -15.46 -4.92 18.87
N PRO A 94 -16.58 -4.62 19.55
CA PRO A 94 -17.45 -3.52 19.13
C PRO A 94 -16.69 -2.20 19.00
N GLY A 95 -16.82 -1.56 17.84
CA GLY A 95 -16.17 -0.28 17.53
C GLY A 95 -14.78 -0.40 16.89
N ASP A 96 -14.14 -1.58 16.91
CA ASP A 96 -12.89 -1.80 16.20
C ASP A 96 -13.17 -2.00 14.69
N PRO A 97 -12.28 -1.50 13.81
CA PRO A 97 -12.37 -1.82 12.39
C PRO A 97 -12.05 -3.30 12.17
N VAL A 98 -12.53 -3.86 11.05
CA VAL A 98 -12.27 -5.25 10.66
C VAL A 98 -11.43 -5.31 9.40
N GLY A 99 -10.31 -6.03 9.45
CA GLY A 99 -9.48 -6.28 8.27
C GLY A 99 -10.22 -7.13 7.22
N VAL A 100 -10.28 -6.65 5.99
CA VAL A 100 -11.02 -7.31 4.89
C VAL A 100 -10.14 -7.79 3.74
N ALA A 101 -9.00 -7.16 3.52
CA ALA A 101 -8.05 -7.59 2.50
C ALA A 101 -6.68 -7.02 2.82
N PHE A 102 -5.65 -7.60 2.24
CA PHE A 102 -4.33 -6.99 2.19
C PHE A 102 -3.65 -7.37 0.88
N GLY A 103 -2.65 -6.58 0.50
CA GLY A 103 -1.80 -6.84 -0.65
C GLY A 103 -0.47 -6.13 -0.48
N TYR A 104 0.41 -6.28 -1.45
CA TYR A 104 1.66 -5.52 -1.52
C TYR A 104 1.57 -4.58 -2.70
N ALA A 105 2.05 -3.35 -2.50
CA ALA A 105 2.25 -2.43 -3.61
C ALA A 105 3.40 -2.92 -4.49
N ASP A 106 3.28 -2.73 -5.80
CA ASP A 106 4.32 -3.03 -6.77
C ASP A 106 5.42 -1.95 -6.77
N GLU A 107 6.38 -2.04 -7.71
CA GLU A 107 7.48 -1.06 -7.81
C GLU A 107 7.01 0.37 -8.12
N LYS A 108 5.78 0.54 -8.59
CA LYS A 108 5.17 1.85 -8.89
C LYS A 108 4.29 2.36 -7.75
N GLY A 109 4.14 1.60 -6.68
CA GLY A 109 3.23 1.95 -5.60
C GLY A 109 1.76 1.66 -5.92
N GLU A 110 1.50 0.79 -6.90
CA GLU A 110 0.16 0.30 -7.24
C GLU A 110 -0.11 -1.01 -6.51
N PHE A 111 -1.31 -1.20 -5.94
CA PHE A 111 -1.67 -2.44 -5.24
C PHE A 111 -2.96 -3.04 -5.79
N THR A 112 -3.11 -4.35 -5.59
CA THR A 112 -4.38 -5.06 -5.69
C THR A 112 -4.54 -5.94 -4.45
N ALA A 113 -5.70 -5.88 -3.81
CA ALA A 113 -6.03 -6.67 -2.63
C ALA A 113 -7.40 -7.34 -2.80
N ASP A 114 -7.40 -8.66 -2.84
CA ASP A 114 -8.62 -9.48 -3.00
C ASP A 114 -9.24 -9.79 -1.63
N VAL A 115 -10.57 -9.67 -1.54
CA VAL A 115 -11.31 -10.14 -0.36
C VAL A 115 -11.51 -11.65 -0.49
N THR A 116 -10.91 -12.39 0.44
CA THR A 116 -10.90 -13.85 0.39
C THR A 116 -12.27 -14.47 0.73
N PRO A 117 -12.55 -15.72 0.32
CA PRO A 117 -13.78 -16.42 0.71
C PRO A 117 -13.98 -16.51 2.23
N PRO A 118 -12.98 -16.86 3.06
CA PRO A 118 -13.14 -16.84 4.52
C PRO A 118 -13.54 -15.46 5.05
N THR A 119 -12.92 -14.39 4.57
CA THR A 119 -13.27 -13.02 4.97
C THR A 119 -14.71 -12.68 4.60
N LYS A 120 -15.17 -13.04 3.40
CA LYS A 120 -16.57 -12.83 3.01
C LYS A 120 -17.54 -13.56 3.95
N ILE A 121 -17.20 -14.79 4.37
CA ILE A 121 -18.02 -15.57 5.30
C ILE A 121 -18.04 -14.92 6.68
N MET A 122 -16.88 -14.65 7.26
CA MET A 122 -16.77 -14.19 8.65
C MET A 122 -17.20 -12.73 8.82
N THR A 123 -16.91 -11.88 7.84
CA THR A 123 -17.17 -10.43 7.95
C THR A 123 -18.50 -10.04 7.32
N PHE A 124 -18.75 -10.41 6.05
CA PHE A 124 -19.94 -9.94 5.34
C PHE A 124 -21.17 -10.83 5.59
N LEU A 125 -20.98 -12.15 5.71
CA LEU A 125 -22.05 -13.09 6.02
C LEU A 125 -22.19 -13.37 7.52
N ARG A 126 -21.22 -12.95 8.34
CA ARG A 126 -21.11 -13.24 9.78
C ARG A 126 -21.41 -14.71 10.11
N GLY A 127 -20.91 -15.59 9.24
CA GLY A 127 -21.09 -17.02 9.32
C GLY A 127 -19.92 -17.72 10.00
N ASP A 128 -20.20 -18.92 10.49
CA ASP A 128 -19.21 -19.81 11.03
C ASP A 128 -18.53 -20.63 9.91
N ILE A 129 -17.24 -20.87 10.11
CA ILE A 129 -16.45 -21.79 9.30
C ILE A 129 -16.13 -22.98 10.20
N SER A 130 -16.47 -24.19 9.74
CA SER A 130 -16.17 -25.40 10.49
C SER A 130 -14.65 -25.65 10.57
N PRO A 131 -14.19 -26.50 11.50
CA PRO A 131 -12.78 -26.95 11.52
C PRO A 131 -12.32 -27.61 10.21
N THR A 132 -13.26 -28.11 9.39
CA THR A 132 -12.99 -28.68 8.06
C THR A 132 -12.95 -27.63 6.94
N LEU A 133 -12.91 -26.33 7.29
CA LEU A 133 -12.93 -25.19 6.37
C LEU A 133 -14.19 -25.11 5.49
N ALA A 134 -15.27 -25.79 5.90
CA ALA A 134 -16.54 -25.70 5.22
C ALA A 134 -17.38 -24.57 5.84
N PRO A 135 -18.01 -23.70 5.02
CA PRO A 135 -19.01 -22.78 5.54
C PRO A 135 -20.20 -23.54 6.13
N ASP A 136 -20.79 -23.03 7.21
CA ASP A 136 -22.14 -23.44 7.64
C ASP A 136 -23.18 -22.41 7.18
N PRO A 137 -23.91 -22.66 6.07
CA PRO A 137 -24.87 -21.69 5.55
C PRO A 137 -26.00 -21.35 6.51
N LYS A 138 -26.30 -22.22 7.50
CA LYS A 138 -27.36 -21.97 8.48
C LYS A 138 -26.97 -20.93 9.52
N SER A 139 -25.67 -20.74 9.73
CA SER A 139 -25.13 -19.73 10.67
C SER A 139 -25.14 -18.32 10.08
N PHE A 140 -25.32 -18.19 8.76
CA PHE A 140 -25.12 -16.93 8.05
C PHE A 140 -26.16 -15.89 8.46
N LYS A 141 -25.66 -14.73 8.88
CA LYS A 141 -26.40 -13.52 9.24
C LYS A 141 -25.75 -12.36 8.51
N PRO A 142 -26.08 -12.07 7.24
CA PRO A 142 -25.45 -10.98 6.50
C PRO A 142 -25.41 -9.66 7.26
N ILE A 143 -24.40 -8.87 6.94
CA ILE A 143 -24.44 -7.45 7.29
C ILE A 143 -25.65 -6.80 6.60
N PRO A 144 -26.27 -5.80 7.24
CA PRO A 144 -27.34 -5.03 6.62
C PRO A 144 -26.93 -4.44 5.26
N HIS A 145 -27.92 -4.20 4.41
CA HIS A 145 -27.70 -3.42 3.20
C HIS A 145 -27.37 -1.97 3.54
N GLY A 146 -26.53 -1.35 2.72
CA GLY A 146 -26.10 0.03 2.93
C GLY A 146 -24.69 0.30 2.43
N VAL A 147 -24.23 1.52 2.70
CA VAL A 147 -22.91 2.00 2.29
C VAL A 147 -21.93 1.83 3.45
N TYR A 148 -20.84 1.12 3.20
CA TYR A 148 -19.79 0.85 4.17
C TYR A 148 -18.51 1.56 3.73
N THR A 149 -17.80 2.14 4.70
CA THR A 149 -16.53 2.82 4.48
C THR A 149 -15.38 1.86 4.72
N PHE A 150 -14.41 1.90 3.83
CA PHE A 150 -13.19 1.11 3.89
C PHE A 150 -12.00 2.04 3.96
N ARG A 151 -11.12 1.82 4.94
CA ARG A 151 -9.84 2.51 5.08
C ARG A 151 -8.75 1.63 4.49
N VAL A 152 -7.92 2.22 3.63
CA VAL A 152 -6.79 1.54 3.01
C VAL A 152 -5.51 2.19 3.51
N THR A 153 -4.69 1.44 4.23
CA THR A 153 -3.52 1.93 4.96
C THR A 153 -2.25 1.24 4.46
N GLY A 154 -1.26 2.01 4.04
CA GLY A 154 0.11 1.53 3.83
C GLY A 154 0.80 1.35 5.19
N VAL A 155 1.28 0.15 5.50
CA VAL A 155 1.80 -0.20 6.83
C VAL A 155 3.09 0.56 7.13
N GLU A 156 3.96 0.68 6.12
CA GLU A 156 5.26 1.32 6.24
C GLU A 156 5.15 2.85 6.10
N SER A 157 4.38 3.32 5.13
CA SER A 157 4.26 4.76 4.85
C SER A 157 3.24 5.49 5.73
N GLY A 158 2.33 4.76 6.37
CA GLY A 158 1.18 5.33 7.09
C GLY A 158 0.17 6.05 6.19
N ARG A 159 0.31 5.96 4.86
CA ARG A 159 -0.59 6.62 3.92
C ARG A 159 -1.96 5.98 3.99
N THR A 160 -3.00 6.82 4.06
CA THR A 160 -4.38 6.37 4.14
C THR A 160 -5.22 6.91 2.99
N ALA A 161 -6.11 6.07 2.49
CA ALA A 161 -7.19 6.43 1.58
C ALA A 161 -8.51 5.85 2.08
N LEU A 162 -9.62 6.46 1.65
CA LEU A 162 -10.96 5.96 1.92
C LEU A 162 -11.61 5.45 0.65
N SER A 163 -12.41 4.40 0.80
CA SER A 163 -13.29 3.90 -0.24
C SER A 163 -14.65 3.54 0.32
N LYS A 164 -15.64 3.40 -0.55
CA LYS A 164 -17.01 3.08 -0.17
C LYS A 164 -17.54 1.93 -1.01
N ILE A 165 -18.22 0.99 -0.37
CA ILE A 165 -18.94 -0.09 -1.03
C ILE A 165 -20.41 -0.01 -0.61
N GLU A 166 -21.30 -0.03 -1.59
CA GLU A 166 -22.73 -0.16 -1.36
C GLU A 166 -23.15 -1.63 -1.54
N PHE A 167 -23.72 -2.21 -0.49
CA PHE A 167 -24.32 -3.54 -0.51
C PHE A 167 -25.82 -3.41 -0.73
N HIS A 168 -26.29 -3.80 -1.91
CA HIS A 168 -27.72 -3.76 -2.27
C HIS A 168 -28.48 -5.03 -1.83
N PRO A 169 -29.80 -4.92 -1.62
CA PRO A 169 -30.67 -6.07 -1.46
C PRO A 169 -30.73 -6.94 -2.72
N PRO A 170 -31.20 -8.19 -2.59
CA PRO A 170 -31.70 -8.99 -3.69
C PRO A 170 -32.54 -8.19 -4.67
N GLY A 171 -32.06 -8.07 -5.91
CA GLY A 171 -32.93 -7.73 -7.04
C GLY A 171 -33.95 -8.86 -7.17
N LYS A 172 -35.24 -8.50 -7.22
CA LYS A 172 -36.31 -9.45 -7.53
C LYS A 172 -36.12 -10.05 -8.91
#